data_AF-A0A7G1H344-F1
#
_entry.id   AF-A0A7G1H344-F1
#
_cell.length_a   1.000
_cell.length_b   1.000
_cell.length_c   1.000
_cell.angle_alpha   90.00
_cell.angle_beta   90.00
_cell.angle_gamma   90.00
#
_symmetry.space_group_name_H-M   'P 1'
#
loop_
_entity.id
_entity.type
_entity.pdbx_description
1 polymer ?
#
loop_
_entity_poly.entity_id
_entity_poly.type
_entity_poly.pdbx_seq_one_letter_code
_entity_poly.pdbx_strand_id
1 'polypeptide(L)'
;MGAWGVPRATVDIDFLVLRDDMDKVDAIMQSLGYECKYKTENVSQYVSPLQVFGEVDFLHAFRTHSLSMLQRAEDKKIFGETISVKVLKVEDLIGLKVQAIANNKERTIVDLADIESLLITYSPTLDWSLIEEYFKLFGLNDIFENLKEKYGETQ
;
A
#
# COMPACT_ATOMS: atom_id res chain seq x y z
N MET A 1 3.35 -5.36 1.72
CA MET A 1 3.50 -6.77 1.28
C MET A 1 4.62 -7.51 2.00
N GLY A 2 5.87 -7.04 2.01
CA GLY A 2 6.99 -7.77 2.63
C GLY A 2 6.80 -8.10 4.12
N ALA A 3 6.23 -7.18 4.91
CA ALA A 3 5.86 -7.44 6.31
C ALA A 3 4.74 -8.49 6.48
N TRP A 4 4.03 -8.83 5.40
CA TRP A 4 3.04 -9.90 5.30
C TRP A 4 3.62 -11.14 4.60
N GLY A 5 4.95 -11.31 4.58
CA GLY A 5 5.60 -12.52 4.06
C GLY A 5 5.52 -12.73 2.55
N VAL A 6 4.95 -11.79 1.79
CA VAL A 6 4.90 -11.86 0.33
C VAL A 6 6.19 -11.26 -0.25
N PRO A 7 7.03 -12.05 -0.96
CA PRO A 7 8.26 -11.57 -1.56
C PRO A 7 7.99 -10.45 -2.56
N ARG A 8 8.91 -9.47 -2.65
CA ARG A 8 8.89 -8.42 -3.69
C ARG A 8 10.24 -8.35 -4.40
N ALA A 9 10.21 -7.89 -5.64
CA ALA A 9 11.40 -7.64 -6.47
C ALA A 9 11.88 -6.17 -6.45
N THR A 10 11.14 -5.25 -5.82
CA THR A 10 11.50 -3.82 -5.78
C THR A 10 12.18 -3.43 -4.48
N VAL A 11 13.06 -2.42 -4.56
CA VAL A 11 13.88 -1.89 -3.44
C VAL A 11 13.19 -0.68 -2.77
N ASP A 12 12.16 -0.16 -3.42
CA ASP A 12 11.43 1.06 -3.10
C ASP A 12 10.55 0.89 -1.85
N ILE A 13 10.47 1.96 -1.05
CA ILE A 13 9.73 2.01 0.21
C ILE A 13 8.58 3.02 0.07
N ASP A 14 7.36 2.52 0.22
CA ASP A 14 6.13 3.32 0.21
C ASP A 14 5.61 3.55 1.64
N PHE A 15 5.24 4.79 1.95
CA PHE A 15 4.52 5.16 3.18
C PHE A 15 3.15 5.75 2.84
N LEU A 16 2.15 5.42 3.66
CA LEU A 16 0.90 6.19 3.74
C LEU A 16 0.98 7.08 4.98
N VAL A 17 0.83 8.39 4.81
CA VAL A 17 0.97 9.36 5.91
C VAL A 17 -0.17 10.36 5.89
N LEU A 18 -0.59 10.84 7.05
CA LEU A 18 -1.59 11.91 7.15
C LEU A 18 -1.08 13.15 6.40
N ARG A 19 -1.87 13.69 5.47
CA ARG A 19 -1.46 14.85 4.66
C ARG A 19 -1.02 16.03 5.51
N ASP A 20 -1.72 16.27 6.61
CA ASP A 20 -1.47 17.41 7.51
C ASP A 20 -0.15 17.27 8.30
N ASP A 21 0.46 16.08 8.31
CA ASP A 21 1.78 15.83 8.91
C ASP A 21 2.93 15.87 7.90
N MET A 22 2.67 16.21 6.63
CA MET A 22 3.72 16.20 5.60
C MET A 22 4.85 17.20 5.84
N ASP A 23 4.62 18.28 6.58
CA ASP A 23 5.70 19.20 6.98
C ASP A 23 6.69 18.53 7.95
N LYS A 24 6.21 17.62 8.80
CA LYS A 24 7.07 16.81 9.69
C LYS A 24 7.86 15.79 8.88
N VAL A 25 7.21 15.13 7.93
CA VAL A 25 7.88 14.19 7.01
C VAL A 25 8.98 14.90 6.24
N ASP A 26 8.69 16.07 5.68
CA ASP A 26 9.66 16.84 4.91
C ASP A 26 10.88 17.21 5.75
N ALA A 27 10.68 17.71 6.97
CA ALA A 27 11.77 18.02 7.90
C ALA A 27 12.62 16.77 8.24
N ILE A 28 11.98 15.62 8.46
CA ILE A 28 12.69 14.35 8.72
C ILE A 28 13.51 13.95 7.50
N MET A 29 12.90 13.89 6.31
CA MET A 29 13.57 13.46 5.09
C MET A 29 14.76 14.35 4.74
N GLN A 30 14.62 15.68 4.86
CA GLN A 30 15.72 16.61 4.64
C GLN A 30 16.83 16.44 5.67
N SER A 31 16.50 16.19 6.95
CA SER A 31 17.51 15.93 7.99
C SER A 31 18.31 14.65 7.74
N LEU A 32 17.73 13.69 7.00
CA LEU A 32 18.37 12.46 6.55
C LEU A 32 19.13 12.64 5.22
N GLY A 33 19.15 13.86 4.66
CA GLY A 33 19.85 14.19 3.42
C GLY A 33 19.11 13.80 2.14
N TYR A 34 17.81 13.50 2.21
CA TYR A 34 16.98 13.28 1.02
C TYR A 34 16.51 14.61 0.42
N GLU A 35 16.32 14.60 -0.90
CA GLU A 35 15.77 15.72 -1.66
C GLU A 35 14.37 15.39 -2.16
N CYS A 36 13.41 16.30 -1.95
CA CYS A 36 12.09 16.17 -2.55
C CYS A 36 12.19 16.39 -4.07
N LYS A 37 11.95 15.33 -4.86
CA LYS A 37 11.98 15.40 -6.34
C LYS A 37 10.62 15.74 -6.93
N TYR A 38 9.56 15.30 -6.28
CA TYR A 38 8.19 15.51 -6.74
C TYR A 38 7.26 15.69 -5.55
N LYS A 39 6.34 16.64 -5.62
CA LYS A 39 5.31 16.86 -4.59
C LYS A 39 4.02 17.32 -5.24
N THR A 40 2.94 16.63 -4.93
CA THR A 40 1.57 16.98 -5.30
C THR A 40 0.68 16.93 -4.08
N GLU A 41 -0.61 17.19 -4.27
CA GLU A 41 -1.60 16.97 -3.22
C GLU A 41 -1.65 15.50 -2.76
N ASN A 42 -1.45 14.53 -3.66
CA ASN A 42 -1.68 13.10 -3.39
C ASN A 42 -0.41 12.32 -3.02
N VAL A 43 0.75 12.76 -3.51
CA VAL A 43 2.01 12.02 -3.35
C VAL A 43 3.19 12.98 -3.25
N SER A 44 4.23 12.55 -2.53
CA SER A 44 5.56 13.15 -2.59
C SER A 44 6.63 12.06 -2.72
N GLN A 45 7.69 12.36 -3.45
CA GLN A 45 8.83 11.48 -3.66
C GLN A 45 10.10 12.16 -3.14
N TYR A 46 10.86 11.41 -2.36
CA TYR A 46 12.14 11.81 -1.81
C TYR A 46 13.23 10.86 -2.29
N VAL A 47 14.31 11.42 -2.83
CA VAL A 47 15.42 10.64 -3.39
C VAL A 47 16.70 10.99 -2.66
N SER A 48 17.46 9.96 -2.26
CA SER A 48 18.78 10.17 -1.68
C SER A 48 19.79 10.49 -2.78
N PRO A 49 20.71 11.45 -2.57
CA PRO A 49 21.85 11.62 -3.47
C PRO A 49 22.81 10.42 -3.48
N LEU A 50 22.73 9.55 -2.46
CA LEU A 50 23.49 8.31 -2.38
C LEU A 50 22.64 7.14 -2.91
N GLN A 51 23.06 6.56 -4.04
CA GLN A 51 22.31 5.51 -4.74
C GLN A 51 21.96 4.29 -3.85
N VAL A 52 22.78 4.00 -2.84
CA VAL A 52 22.54 2.89 -1.89
C VAL A 52 21.28 3.07 -1.05
N PHE A 53 20.83 4.30 -0.82
CA PHE A 53 19.65 4.61 -0.02
C PHE A 53 18.37 4.73 -0.86
N GLY A 54 18.49 4.83 -2.19
CA GLY A 54 17.36 4.78 -3.10
C GLY A 54 16.34 5.90 -2.91
N GLU A 55 15.07 5.55 -3.09
CA GLU A 55 13.93 6.45 -3.14
C GLU A 55 12.82 6.01 -2.17
N VAL A 56 12.10 7.00 -1.65
CA VAL A 56 11.01 6.82 -0.69
C VAL A 56 9.80 7.63 -1.16
N ASP A 57 8.69 6.93 -1.36
CA ASP A 57 7.43 7.50 -1.82
C ASP A 57 6.44 7.61 -0.66
N PHE A 58 5.76 8.75 -0.57
CA PHE A 58 4.75 9.04 0.45
C PHE A 58 3.42 9.33 -0.22
N LEU A 59 2.44 8.46 0.00
CA LEU A 59 1.04 8.70 -0.32
C LEU A 59 0.40 9.52 0.80
N HIS A 60 -0.33 10.57 0.42
CA HIS A 60 -0.97 11.48 1.38
C HIS A 60 -2.40 11.03 1.67
N ALA A 61 -2.66 10.65 2.92
CA ALA A 61 -3.98 10.31 3.42
C ALA A 61 -4.73 11.57 3.86
N PHE A 62 -5.84 11.85 3.18
CA PHE A 62 -6.77 12.93 3.53
C PHE A 62 -8.22 12.65 3.11
N ARG A 63 -8.45 11.53 2.41
CA ARG A 63 -9.78 11.05 2.02
C ARG A 63 -10.25 9.98 2.99
N THR A 64 -11.55 9.81 3.14
CA THR A 64 -12.18 8.87 4.08
C THR A 64 -11.50 7.50 4.09
N HIS A 65 -11.39 6.83 2.94
CA HIS A 65 -10.77 5.50 2.87
C HIS A 65 -9.29 5.51 3.30
N SER A 66 -8.47 6.44 2.81
CA SER A 66 -7.06 6.55 3.19
C SER A 66 -6.86 6.86 4.68
N LEU A 67 -7.77 7.64 5.29
CA LEU A 67 -7.73 7.91 6.72
C LEU A 67 -8.12 6.67 7.53
N SER A 68 -9.13 5.92 7.08
CA SER A 68 -9.50 4.66 7.71
C SER A 68 -8.41 3.59 7.61
N MET A 69 -7.63 3.57 6.51
CA MET A 69 -6.44 2.72 6.39
C MET A 69 -5.42 3.01 7.49
N LEU A 70 -5.15 4.29 7.77
CA LEU A 70 -4.25 4.68 8.87
C LEU A 70 -4.78 4.24 10.25
N GLN A 71 -6.09 4.35 10.47
CA GLN A 71 -6.72 3.94 11.74
C GLN A 71 -6.67 2.42 11.96
N ARG A 72 -6.77 1.63 10.88
CA ARG A 72 -6.72 0.17 10.94
C ARG A 72 -5.30 -0.41 10.93
N ALA A 73 -4.28 0.42 10.71
CA ALA A 73 -2.89 -0.05 10.61
C ALA A 73 -2.44 -0.80 11.87
N GLU A 74 -1.81 -1.95 11.66
CA GLU A 74 -1.42 -2.87 12.72
C GLU A 74 0.06 -2.72 13.06
N ASP A 75 0.42 -2.94 14.32
CA ASP A 75 1.82 -3.07 14.70
C ASP A 75 2.37 -4.42 14.24
N LYS A 76 3.44 -4.39 13.45
CA LYS A 76 4.20 -5.57 13.06
C LYS A 76 5.64 -5.42 13.53
N LYS A 77 6.15 -6.49 14.12
CA LYS A 77 7.55 -6.61 14.48
C LYS A 77 8.37 -7.06 13.26
N ILE A 78 9.44 -6.35 12.95
CA ILE A 78 10.36 -6.65 11.85
C ILE A 78 11.81 -6.78 12.38
N PHE A 79 12.73 -7.23 11.52
CA PHE A 79 14.15 -7.43 11.85
C PHE A 79 14.37 -8.27 13.11
N GLY A 80 13.77 -9.47 13.17
CA GLY A 80 13.94 -10.38 14.32
C GLY A 80 13.36 -9.80 15.61
N GLU A 81 12.20 -9.14 15.53
CA GLU A 81 11.49 -8.54 16.67
C GLU A 81 12.11 -7.29 17.30
N THR A 82 13.08 -6.67 16.65
CA THR A 82 13.80 -5.50 17.19
C THR A 82 13.10 -4.17 16.93
N ILE A 83 12.32 -4.07 15.85
CA ILE A 83 11.65 -2.84 15.45
C ILE A 83 10.15 -3.11 15.27
N SER A 84 9.30 -2.28 15.86
CA SER A 84 7.85 -2.27 15.64
C SER A 84 7.49 -1.18 14.64
N VAL A 85 6.78 -1.54 13.57
CA VAL A 85 6.31 -0.61 12.54
C VAL A 85 4.81 -0.75 12.33
N LYS A 86 4.15 0.36 11.98
CA LYS A 86 2.75 0.34 11.54
C LYS A 86 2.68 -0.15 10.10
N VAL A 87 1.86 -1.16 9.86
CA VAL A 87 1.66 -1.75 8.52
C VAL A 87 0.17 -1.77 8.21
N LEU A 88 -0.19 -1.40 6.99
CA LEU A 88 -1.56 -1.51 6.52
C LEU A 88 -2.02 -2.96 6.52
N LYS A 89 -3.31 -3.17 6.76
CA LYS A 89 -3.95 -4.48 6.62
C LYS A 89 -3.85 -5.00 5.20
N VAL A 90 -4.02 -6.31 5.03
CA VAL A 90 -3.93 -6.96 3.72
C VAL A 90 -5.01 -6.41 2.77
N GLU A 91 -6.22 -6.20 3.25
CA GLU A 91 -7.34 -5.61 2.50
C GLU A 91 -7.02 -4.19 2.03
N ASP A 92 -6.37 -3.41 2.89
CA ASP A 92 -5.98 -2.02 2.58
C ASP A 92 -4.86 -1.99 1.53
N LEU A 93 -3.91 -2.94 1.58
CA LEU A 93 -2.91 -3.11 0.52
C LEU A 93 -3.55 -3.50 -0.81
N ILE A 94 -4.56 -4.38 -0.80
CA ILE A 94 -5.36 -4.70 -1.98
C ILE A 94 -6.03 -3.44 -2.51
N GLY A 95 -6.65 -2.63 -1.64
CA GLY A 95 -7.27 -1.35 -2.03
C GLY A 95 -6.31 -0.40 -2.75
N LEU A 96 -5.07 -0.28 -2.28
CA LEU A 96 -4.03 0.52 -2.96
C LEU A 96 -3.65 -0.04 -4.33
N LYS A 97 -3.61 -1.37 -4.48
CA LYS A 97 -3.36 -2.03 -5.77
C LYS A 97 -4.51 -1.82 -6.75
N VAL A 98 -5.75 -1.91 -6.28
CA VAL A 98 -6.95 -1.60 -7.07
C VAL A 98 -6.92 -0.16 -7.57
N GLN A 99 -6.57 0.80 -6.71
CA GLN A 99 -6.39 2.20 -7.09
C GLN A 99 -5.30 2.35 -8.18
N ALA A 100 -4.17 1.66 -8.04
CA ALA A 100 -3.08 1.72 -9.03
C ALA A 100 -3.52 1.22 -10.42
N ILE A 101 -4.29 0.12 -10.47
CA ILE A 101 -4.89 -0.41 -11.71
C ILE A 101 -5.86 0.60 -12.32
N ALA A 102 -6.72 1.21 -11.51
CA ALA A 102 -7.68 2.20 -11.97
C ALA A 102 -7.00 3.46 -12.54
N ASN A 103 -5.88 3.88 -11.95
CA ASN A 103 -5.11 5.03 -12.39
C ASN A 103 -4.26 4.73 -13.65
N ASN A 104 -3.72 3.51 -13.78
CA ASN A 104 -2.93 3.10 -14.92
C ASN A 104 -3.23 1.64 -15.30
N LYS A 105 -3.92 1.43 -16.42
CA LYS A 105 -4.30 0.09 -16.90
C LYS A 105 -3.11 -0.82 -17.22
N GLU A 106 -1.93 -0.27 -17.55
CA GLU A 106 -0.74 -1.09 -17.81
C GLU A 106 -0.28 -1.85 -16.54
N ARG A 107 -0.65 -1.34 -15.36
CA ARG A 107 -0.36 -1.96 -14.08
C ARG A 107 -1.20 -3.21 -13.80
N THR A 108 -2.28 -3.45 -14.56
CA THR A 108 -3.24 -4.54 -14.31
C THR A 108 -2.57 -5.89 -14.09
N ILE A 109 -1.65 -6.29 -14.97
CA ILE A 109 -1.03 -7.62 -14.90
C ILE A 109 -0.23 -7.80 -13.60
N VAL A 110 0.60 -6.80 -13.26
CA VAL A 110 1.49 -6.88 -12.10
C VAL A 110 0.73 -6.73 -10.80
N ASP A 111 -0.15 -5.73 -10.71
CA ASP A 111 -0.90 -5.48 -9.47
C ASP A 111 -1.97 -6.56 -9.22
N LEU A 112 -2.54 -7.21 -10.25
CA LEU A 112 -3.38 -8.39 -10.05
C LEU A 112 -2.59 -9.58 -9.51
N ALA A 113 -1.37 -9.82 -10.00
CA ALA A 113 -0.53 -10.90 -9.48
C ALA A 113 -0.20 -10.68 -7.99
N ASP A 114 0.04 -9.43 -7.59
CA ASP A 114 0.25 -9.07 -6.18
C ASP A 114 -1.02 -9.27 -5.34
N ILE A 115 -2.19 -8.86 -5.85
CA ILE A 115 -3.48 -9.10 -5.20
C ILE A 115 -3.71 -10.60 -5.02
N GLU A 116 -3.57 -11.40 -6.08
CA GLU A 116 -3.74 -12.86 -6.01
C GLU A 116 -2.78 -13.51 -4.99
N SER A 117 -1.53 -13.05 -4.92
CA SER A 117 -0.57 -13.54 -3.92
C SER A 117 -1.02 -13.25 -2.49
N LEU A 118 -1.58 -12.06 -2.24
CA LEU A 118 -2.15 -11.71 -0.94
C LEU A 118 -3.39 -12.55 -0.63
N LEU A 119 -4.28 -12.73 -1.60
CA LEU A 119 -5.48 -13.56 -1.46
C LEU A 119 -5.11 -15.01 -1.13
N ILE A 120 -4.20 -15.64 -1.89
CA ILE A 120 -3.77 -17.02 -1.63
C ILE A 120 -3.22 -17.18 -0.20
N THR A 121 -2.47 -16.19 0.27
CA THR A 121 -1.80 -16.26 1.58
C THR A 121 -2.76 -16.03 2.74
N TYR A 122 -3.77 -15.18 2.56
CA TYR A 122 -4.60 -14.67 3.66
C TYR A 122 -6.11 -14.94 3.55
N SER A 123 -6.58 -15.51 2.43
CA SER A 123 -8.02 -15.62 2.09
C SER A 123 -8.94 -16.01 3.26
N PRO A 124 -8.63 -17.02 4.10
CA PRO A 124 -9.52 -17.43 5.18
C PRO A 124 -9.79 -16.36 6.25
N THR A 125 -8.97 -15.31 6.30
CA THR A 125 -9.02 -14.26 7.32
C THR A 125 -9.42 -12.89 6.77
N LEU A 126 -9.62 -12.76 5.46
CA LEU A 126 -9.87 -11.47 4.81
C LEU A 126 -11.31 -11.01 4.99
N ASP A 127 -11.47 -9.71 5.21
CA ASP A 127 -12.76 -9.03 5.08
C ASP A 127 -13.07 -8.76 3.60
N TRP A 128 -13.76 -9.72 2.98
CA TRP A 128 -14.22 -9.62 1.59
C TRP A 128 -15.17 -8.44 1.35
N SER A 129 -15.88 -7.95 2.37
CA SER A 129 -16.77 -6.79 2.22
C SER A 129 -15.96 -5.52 2.02
N LEU A 130 -14.89 -5.34 2.80
CA LEU A 130 -13.97 -4.21 2.63
C LEU A 130 -13.23 -4.26 1.29
N ILE A 131 -12.82 -5.45 0.85
CA ILE A 131 -12.22 -5.62 -0.48
C ILE A 131 -13.23 -5.20 -1.57
N GLU A 132 -14.48 -5.66 -1.48
CA GLU A 132 -15.56 -5.31 -2.41
C GLU A 132 -15.76 -3.79 -2.51
N GLU A 133 -15.76 -3.08 -1.38
CA GLU A 133 -15.87 -1.62 -1.34
C GLU A 133 -14.77 -0.93 -2.16
N TYR A 134 -13.52 -1.42 -2.08
CA TYR A 134 -12.43 -0.85 -2.87
C TYR A 134 -12.62 -1.05 -4.37
N PHE A 135 -13.01 -2.24 -4.81
CA PHE A 135 -13.27 -2.49 -6.23
C PHE A 135 -14.46 -1.66 -6.74
N LYS A 136 -15.53 -1.52 -5.94
CA LYS A 136 -16.68 -0.68 -6.25
C LYS A 136 -16.30 0.79 -6.43
N LEU A 137 -15.46 1.32 -5.54
CA LEU A 137 -15.01 2.72 -5.58
C LEU A 137 -14.38 3.09 -6.92
N PHE A 138 -13.71 2.14 -7.57
CA PHE A 138 -13.02 2.34 -8.85
C PHE A 138 -13.73 1.72 -10.06
N GLY A 139 -14.95 1.18 -9.88
CA GLY A 139 -15.73 0.58 -10.96
C GLY A 139 -15.14 -0.73 -11.52
N LEU A 140 -14.38 -1.47 -10.72
CA LEU A 140 -13.70 -2.71 -11.12
C LEU A 140 -14.45 -3.97 -10.62
N ASN A 141 -15.78 -3.91 -10.54
CA ASN A 141 -16.62 -4.97 -9.99
C ASN A 141 -16.43 -6.32 -10.70
N ASP A 142 -16.27 -6.32 -12.03
CA ASP A 142 -16.07 -7.55 -12.79
C ASP A 142 -14.79 -8.29 -12.36
N ILE A 143 -13.72 -7.54 -12.04
CA ILE A 143 -12.48 -8.13 -11.53
C ILE A 143 -12.70 -8.72 -10.14
N PHE A 144 -13.43 -8.00 -9.28
CA PHE A 144 -13.74 -8.47 -7.93
C PHE A 144 -14.51 -9.79 -7.95
N GLU A 145 -15.57 -9.90 -8.76
CA GLU A 145 -16.38 -11.12 -8.84
C GLU A 145 -15.53 -12.33 -9.26
N ASN A 146 -14.66 -12.15 -10.27
CA ASN A 146 -13.73 -13.20 -10.71
C ASN A 146 -12.75 -13.63 -9.59
N LEU A 147 -12.23 -12.68 -8.81
CA LEU A 147 -11.34 -12.98 -7.69
C LEU A 147 -12.09 -13.67 -6.54
N LYS A 148 -13.32 -13.23 -6.24
CA LYS A 148 -14.15 -13.79 -5.18
C LYS A 148 -14.59 -15.21 -5.51
N GLU A 149 -14.95 -15.50 -6.75
CA GLU A 149 -15.25 -16.87 -7.21
C GLU A 149 -14.03 -17.79 -7.05
N LYS A 150 -12.84 -17.30 -7.42
CA LYS A 150 -11.61 -18.10 -7.38
C LYS A 150 -11.05 -18.34 -5.98
N TYR A 151 -11.20 -17.37 -5.07
CA TYR A 151 -10.50 -17.38 -3.77
C TYR A 151 -11.42 -17.25 -2.55
N GLY A 152 -12.67 -16.82 -2.72
CA GLY A 152 -13.59 -16.50 -1.62
C GLY A 152 -14.23 -17.73 -0.97
N GLU A 153 -14.25 -18.88 -1.64
CA GLU A 153 -14.87 -20.12 -1.13
C GLU A 153 -13.91 -21.03 -0.36
N THR A 154 -12.78 -20.53 0.16
CA THR A 154 -11.98 -21.32 1.10
C THR A 154 -12.56 -21.21 2.53
N GLN A 155 -13.78 -21.75 2.71
CA GLN A 155 -14.36 -22.07 4.02
C GLN A 155 -14.48 -23.58 4.20
#